data_AF-A0A9E0NES5-F1
#
_entry.id   AF-A0A9E0NES5-F1
#
_cell.length_a   1.000
_cell.length_b   1.000
_cell.length_c   1.000
_cell.angle_alpha   90.00
_cell.angle_beta   90.00
_cell.angle_gamma   90.00
#
_symmetry.space_group_name_H-M   'P 1'
#
loop_
_entity.id
_entity.type
_entity.pdbx_description
1 polymer ?
#
loop_
_entity_poly.entity_id
_entity_poly.type
_entity_poly.pdbx_seq_one_letter_code
_entity_poly.pdbx_strand_id
1 'polypeptide(L)' 'MLDGCPFFEEMVMATWAMEEFAGAKLGDKRLNDRLIKLSARFADKPTASIPGMCPDWAETQAVYRFFDQTSDNKRSLD' A
#
# COMPACT_ATOMS: atom_id res chain seq x y z
N MET A 1 23.21 8.47 14.71
CA MET A 1 23.25 9.20 13.43
C MET A 1 22.79 8.26 12.32
N LEU A 2 21.54 7.79 12.43
CA LEU A 2 20.83 7.02 11.38
C LEU A 2 19.51 7.68 11.00
N ASP A 3 19.18 8.82 11.63
CA ASP A 3 18.01 9.62 11.32
C ASP A 3 18.26 10.35 9.99
N GLY A 4 17.47 10.01 8.96
CA GLY A 4 17.53 10.64 7.64
C GLY A 4 18.04 9.77 6.48
N CYS A 5 18.32 8.48 6.70
CA CYS A 5 18.53 7.56 5.57
C CYS A 5 17.16 7.15 4.99
N PRO A 6 16.86 7.42 3.70
CA PRO A 6 15.57 7.07 3.08
C PRO A 6 15.23 5.59 3.23
N PHE A 7 16.26 4.75 3.28
CA PHE A 7 16.15 3.30 3.41
C PHE A 7 15.67 2.84 4.80
N PHE A 8 15.99 3.60 5.86
CA PHE A 8 15.56 3.29 7.21
C PHE A 8 14.10 3.66 7.41
N GLU A 9 13.68 4.81 6.89
CA GLU A 9 12.31 5.32 7.02
C GLU A 9 11.30 4.45 6.25
N GLU A 10 11.65 4.03 5.03
CA GLU A 10 10.86 3.07 4.26
C GLU A 10 10.71 1.73 4.99
N MET A 11 11.76 1.24 5.64
CA MET A 11 11.74 -0.01 6.39
C MET A 11 10.84 0.08 7.64
N VAL A 12 10.91 1.19 8.38
CA VAL A 12 10.08 1.39 9.59
C VAL A 12 8.59 1.47 9.21
N MET A 13 8.25 2.18 8.14
CA MET A 13 6.86 2.27 7.68
C MET A 13 6.33 0.93 7.17
N ALA A 14 7.17 0.13 6.51
CA ALA A 14 6.80 -1.22 6.06
C ALA A 14 6.57 -2.18 7.24
N THR A 15 7.40 -2.12 8.29
CA THR A 15 7.22 -2.92 9.51
C THR A 15 5.94 -2.54 10.24
N TRP A 16 5.69 -1.24 10.45
CA TRP A 16 4.45 -0.76 11.06
C TRP A 16 3.21 -1.23 10.26
N ALA A 17 3.22 -1.04 8.94
CA ALA A 17 2.09 -1.41 8.10
C ALA A 17 1.82 -2.92 8.12
N MET A 18 2.88 -3.73 8.22
CA MET A 18 2.75 -5.18 8.35
C MET A 18 2.11 -5.54 9.69
N GLU A 19 2.57 -4.97 10.80
CA GLU A 19 2.03 -5.24 12.13
C GLU A 19 0.55 -4.84 12.24
N GLU A 20 0.21 -3.65 11.74
CA GLU A 20 -1.15 -3.10 11.80
C GLU A 20 -2.13 -3.93 10.94
N PHE A 21 -1.71 -4.32 9.73
CA PHE A 21 -2.59 -4.97 8.76
C PHE A 21 -2.37 -6.49 8.61
N ALA A 22 -1.53 -7.12 9.44
CA ALA A 22 -1.28 -8.56 9.41
C ALA A 22 -2.57 -9.40 9.56
N GLY A 23 -3.55 -8.89 10.29
CA GLY A 23 -4.84 -9.54 10.53
C GLY A 23 -5.90 -9.32 9.44
N ALA A 24 -5.62 -8.52 8.41
CA ALA A 24 -6.60 -8.17 7.38
C ALA A 24 -7.04 -9.41 6.58
N LYS A 25 -8.36 -9.59 6.43
CA LYS A 25 -8.96 -10.70 5.68
C LYS A 25 -9.71 -10.18 4.45
N LEU A 26 -8.98 -9.69 3.46
CA LEU A 26 -9.57 -9.24 2.19
C LEU A 26 -9.99 -10.42 1.26
N GLY A 27 -9.68 -11.66 1.66
CA GLY A 27 -10.04 -12.87 0.91
C GLY A 27 -9.13 -13.18 -0.28
N ASP A 28 -8.17 -12.31 -0.58
CA ASP A 28 -7.10 -12.54 -1.55
C ASP A 28 -5.77 -12.08 -0.93
N LYS A 29 -4.77 -12.95 -0.96
CA LYS A 29 -3.42 -12.66 -0.44
C LYS A 29 -2.78 -11.47 -1.16
N ARG A 30 -2.98 -11.33 -2.47
CA ARG A 30 -2.43 -10.21 -3.26
C ARG A 30 -2.98 -8.87 -2.81
N LEU A 31 -4.24 -8.85 -2.36
CA LEU A 31 -4.87 -7.65 -1.80
C LEU A 31 -4.35 -7.32 -0.42
N ASN A 32 -4.15 -8.33 0.43
CA ASN A 32 -3.50 -8.13 1.73
C ASN A 32 -2.07 -7.59 1.56
N ASP A 33 -1.28 -8.17 0.66
CA ASP A 33 0.08 -7.70 0.37
C ASP A 33 0.07 -6.25 -0.17
N ARG A 34 -0.93 -5.90 -0.99
CA ARG A 34 -1.08 -4.53 -1.53
C ARG A 34 -1.54 -3.54 -0.46
N LEU A 35 -2.43 -3.93 0.45
CA LEU A 35 -2.85 -3.11 1.60
C LEU A 35 -1.64 -2.71 2.44
N ILE A 36 -0.79 -3.67 2.81
CA ILE A 36 0.41 -3.41 3.61
C ILE A 36 1.34 -2.42 2.89
N LYS A 37 1.59 -2.63 1.59
CA LYS A 37 2.42 -1.72 0.79
C LYS A 37 1.86 -0.31 0.72
N LEU A 38 0.54 -0.18 0.52
CA LEU A 38 -0.12 1.13 0.43
C LEU A 38 -0.07 1.87 1.76
N SER A 39 -0.33 1.19 2.86
CA SER A 39 -0.29 1.78 4.20
C SER A 39 1.11 2.33 4.52
N ALA A 40 2.17 1.60 4.17
CA ALA A 40 3.54 2.09 4.33
C ALA A 40 3.82 3.36 3.52
N ARG A 41 3.35 3.42 2.26
CA ARG A 41 3.52 4.59 1.38
C ARG A 41 2.72 5.80 1.83
N PHE A 42 1.50 5.58 2.32
CA PHE A 42 0.68 6.64 2.90
C PHE A 42 1.26 7.18 4.20
N ALA A 43 1.88 6.33 5.01
CA ALA A 43 2.57 6.78 6.21
C ALA A 43 3.83 7.61 5.90
N ASP A 44 4.57 7.24 4.84
CA ASP A 44 5.73 8.00 4.34
C ASP A 44 5.33 9.36 3.73
N LYS A 45 4.23 9.42 2.97
CA LYS A 45 3.78 10.63 2.25
C LYS A 45 2.28 10.90 2.44
N PRO A 46 1.83 11.28 3.64
CA PRO A 46 0.40 11.41 3.95
C PRO A 46 -0.32 12.51 3.17
N THR A 47 0.42 13.51 2.68
CA THR A 47 -0.14 14.64 1.91
C THR A 47 -0.05 14.46 0.39
N ALA A 48 0.63 13.40 -0.08
CA ALA A 48 0.75 13.13 -1.50
C ALA A 48 -0.57 12.58 -2.05
N SER A 49 -0.89 12.92 -3.30
CA SER A 49 -1.99 12.28 -4.03
C SER A 49 -1.64 10.82 -4.33
N ILE A 50 -2.65 9.99 -4.63
CA ILE A 50 -2.44 8.58 -5.01
C ILE A 50 -1.43 8.44 -6.17
N PRO A 51 -1.53 9.22 -7.27
CA PRO A 51 -0.50 9.19 -8.32
C PRO A 51 0.85 9.75 -7.86
N GLY A 52 0.88 10.71 -6.93
CA GLY A 52 2.11 11.36 -6.45
C GLY A 52 2.95 10.50 -5.51
N MET A 53 2.37 9.46 -4.89
CA MET A 53 3.09 8.50 -4.07
C MET A 53 3.57 7.25 -4.84
N CYS A 54 3.00 6.98 -6.02
CA CYS A 54 3.32 5.79 -6.80
C CYS A 54 4.52 6.05 -7.74
N PRO A 55 5.45 5.10 -7.88
CA PRO A 55 6.61 5.23 -8.76
C PRO A 55 6.25 5.16 -10.25
N ASP A 56 5.16 4.47 -10.61
CA ASP A 56 4.74 4.32 -11.98
C ASP A 56 3.20 4.27 -12.16
N TRP A 57 2.79 4.27 -13.44
CA TRP A 57 1.39 4.22 -13.82
C TRP A 57 0.73 2.87 -13.52
N ALA A 58 1.49 1.77 -13.62
CA ALA A 58 0.95 0.43 -13.35
C ALA A 58 0.58 0.30 -11.87
N GLU A 59 1.41 0.82 -10.97
CA GLU A 59 1.14 0.87 -9.54
C GLU A 59 -0.03 1.80 -9.24
N THR A 60 -0.06 3.00 -9.82
CA THR A 60 -1.20 3.93 -9.70
C THR A 60 -2.54 3.25 -10.07
N GLN A 61 -2.57 2.55 -11.20
CA GLN A 61 -3.75 1.78 -11.64
C GLN A 61 -4.10 0.64 -10.67
N ALA A 62 -3.09 -0.06 -10.17
CA ALA A 62 -3.27 -1.12 -9.17
C ALA A 62 -3.88 -0.60 -7.85
N VAL A 63 -3.52 0.62 -7.43
CA VAL A 63 -4.10 1.27 -6.25
C VAL A 63 -5.55 1.65 -6.49
N TYR A 64 -5.87 2.26 -7.63
CA TYR A 64 -7.26 2.56 -7.96
C TYR A 64 -8.10 1.30 -8.06
N ARG A 65 -7.60 0.23 -8.70
CA ARG A 65 -8.28 -1.07 -8.72
C ARG A 65 -8.46 -1.66 -7.33
N PHE A 66 -7.52 -1.46 -6.42
CA PHE A 66 -7.65 -1.90 -5.02
C PHE A 66 -8.80 -1.17 -4.32
N PHE A 67 -8.91 0.15 -4.47
CA PHE A 67 -10.00 0.93 -3.88
C PHE A 67 -11.36 0.73 -4.59
N ASP A 68 -11.35 0.37 -5.87
CA ASP A 68 -12.55 0.05 -6.67
C ASP A 68 -13.17 -1.31 -6.30
N GLN A 69 -12.55 -2.10 -5.41
CA GLN A 69 -13.06 -3.41 -4.96
C GLN A 69 -14.25 -3.34 -3.99
N THR A 70 -15.01 -2.24 -3.98
CA THR A 70 -16.17 -2.08 -3.11
C THR A 70 -17.33 -3.00 -3.52
N SER A 71 -17.42 -4.09 -2.76
CA SER A 71 -18.61 -4.81 -2.28
C SER A 71 -19.48 -5.69 -3.19
N ASP A 72 -19.52 -5.60 -4.52
CA ASP A 72 -20.46 -6.48 -5.28
C ASP A 72 -19.93 -7.14 -6.57
N ASN A 73 -18.73 -6.81 -7.03
CA ASN A 73 -18.15 -7.48 -8.20
C ASN A 73 -16.62 -7.53 -8.11
N LYS A 74 -16.10 -8.59 -7.50
CA LYS A 74 -14.66 -8.85 -7.42
C LYS A 74 -14.11 -9.07 -8.84
N ARG A 75 -13.56 -8.03 -9.47
CA ARG A 75 -12.85 -8.18 -10.74
C ARG A 75 -11.60 -9.04 -10.52
N SER A 76 -11.40 -10.02 -11.40
CA SER A 76 -10.15 -10.80 -11.45
C SER A 76 -8.96 -9.86 -11.66
N LEU A 77 -7.87 -10.11 -10.93
CA LEU A 77 -6.64 -9.31 -10.96
C LEU A 77 -5.61 -9.87 -11.96
N ASP A 78 -6.08 -10.32 -13.13
CA ASP A 78 -5.25 -10.82 -14.22
C ASP A 78 -4.61 -9.68 -15.04
#